data_AF-A0A0Q9Q2W4-F1
#
_entry.id   AF-A0A0Q9Q2W4-F1
#
_cell.length_a   1.000
_cell.length_b   1.000
_cell.length_c   1.000
_cell.angle_alpha   90.00
_cell.angle_beta   90.00
_cell.angle_gamma   90.00
#
_symmetry.space_group_name_H-M   'P 1'
#
loop_
_entity.id
_entity.type
_entity.pdbx_description
1 polymer ?
#
loop_
_entity_poly.entity_id
_entity_poly.type
_entity_poly.pdbx_seq_one_letter_code
_entity_poly.pdbx_strand_id
1 'polypeptide(L)' 'MARLNVYVPDDLAARSREAGLNVSALTQQALVTALASGKTDGWLSSLPIPRPEPVPLEVVLDALDEVRADFGADD' A
#
# COMPACT_ATOMS: atom_id res chain seq x y z
N MET A 1 -0.07 10.86 -20.97
CA MET A 1 -0.18 9.46 -20.49
C MET A 1 0.70 8.58 -21.35
N ALA A 2 1.43 7.63 -20.77
CA ALA A 2 2.18 6.63 -21.53
C ALA A 2 1.21 5.62 -22.18
N ARG A 3 1.55 5.12 -23.36
CA ARG A 3 0.77 4.08 -24.05
C ARG A 3 1.28 2.70 -23.63
N LEU A 4 0.37 1.84 -23.19
CA LEU A 4 0.64 0.44 -22.84
C LEU A 4 -0.21 -0.47 -23.73
N ASN A 5 0.40 -1.52 -24.28
CA ASN A 5 -0.35 -2.58 -24.97
C ASN A 5 -0.54 -3.76 -24.01
N VAL A 6 -1.78 -4.23 -23.87
CA VAL A 6 -2.14 -5.35 -23.01
C VAL A 6 -2.70 -6.46 -23.89
N TYR A 7 -2.12 -7.66 -23.78
CA TYR A 7 -2.56 -8.84 -24.51
C TYR A 7 -3.50 -9.66 -23.64
N VAL A 8 -4.63 -10.04 -24.22
CA VAL A 8 -5.66 -10.85 -23.57
C VAL A 8 -6.14 -11.93 -24.55
N PRO A 9 -6.71 -13.04 -24.06
CA PRO A 9 -7.34 -14.04 -24.94
C PRO A 9 -8.42 -13.42 -25.84
N ASP A 10 -8.56 -13.93 -27.06
CA ASP A 10 -9.50 -13.38 -28.05
C ASP A 10 -10.96 -13.41 -27.57
N ASP A 11 -11.38 -14.49 -26.90
CA ASP A 11 -12.71 -14.59 -26.28
C ASP A 11 -12.96 -13.47 -25.26
N LEU A 12 -11.95 -13.18 -24.42
CA LEU A 12 -12.06 -12.12 -23.43
C LEU A 12 -12.14 -10.75 -24.09
N ALA A 13 -11.38 -10.51 -25.15
CA ALA A 13 -11.46 -9.28 -25.93
C ALA A 13 -12.84 -9.11 -26.58
N ALA A 14 -13.39 -10.17 -27.16
CA ALA A 14 -14.72 -10.17 -27.77
C ALA A 14 -15.81 -9.84 -26.74
N ARG A 15 -15.85 -10.59 -25.64
CA ARG A 15 -16.84 -10.40 -24.57
C ARG A 15 -16.73 -9.03 -23.90
N SER A 16 -15.52 -8.52 -23.71
CA SER A 16 -15.30 -7.17 -23.15
C SER A 16 -15.84 -6.08 -24.08
N ARG A 17 -15.67 -6.26 -25.39
CA ARG A 17 -16.19 -5.33 -26.40
C ARG A 17 -17.72 -5.38 -26.47
N GLU A 18 -18.31 -6.57 -26.49
CA GLU A 18 -19.77 -6.77 -26.48
C GLU A 18 -20.42 -6.16 -25.25
N ALA A 19 -19.77 -6.28 -24.08
CA ALA A 19 -20.22 -5.68 -22.84
C ALA A 19 -19.91 -4.17 -22.71
N GLY A 20 -19.25 -3.55 -23.70
CA GLY A 20 -18.91 -2.12 -23.68
C GLY A 20 -17.95 -1.72 -22.56
N LEU A 21 -17.10 -2.64 -22.09
CA LEU A 21 -16.20 -2.37 -20.96
C LEU A 21 -15.10 -1.38 -21.36
N ASN A 22 -14.84 -0.42 -20.48
CA ASN A 22 -13.68 0.45 -20.59
C ASN A 22 -12.41 -0.29 -20.10
N VAL A 23 -11.81 -1.06 -21.00
CA VAL A 23 -10.61 -1.87 -20.70
C VAL A 23 -9.48 -1.00 -20.16
N SER A 24 -9.28 0.20 -20.69
CA SER A 24 -8.23 1.10 -20.21
C SER A 24 -8.43 1.53 -18.75
N ALA A 25 -9.66 1.86 -18.36
CA ALA A 25 -9.98 2.21 -16.98
C ALA A 25 -9.78 1.01 -16.03
N LEU A 26 -10.26 -0.17 -16.44
CA LEU A 26 -10.10 -1.40 -15.67
C LEU A 26 -8.63 -1.78 -15.49
N THR A 27 -7.83 -1.70 -16.55
CA THR A 27 -6.38 -1.92 -16.49
C THR A 27 -5.71 -0.94 -15.54
N GLN A 28 -6.03 0.36 -15.63
CA GLN A 28 -5.46 1.36 -14.74
C GLN A 28 -5.80 1.09 -13.27
N GLN A 29 -7.05 0.76 -12.97
CA GLN A 29 -7.48 0.43 -11.62
C GLN A 29 -6.75 -0.81 -11.08
N ALA A 30 -6.63 -1.86 -11.90
CA ALA A 30 -5.88 -3.06 -11.52
C ALA A 30 -4.40 -2.75 -11.23
N LEU A 31 -3.76 -1.92 -12.07
CA LEU A 31 -2.37 -1.50 -11.85
C LEU A 31 -2.20 -0.68 -10.56
N VAL A 32 -3.12 0.25 -10.28
CA VAL A 32 -3.09 1.03 -9.04
C VAL A 32 -3.22 0.12 -7.82
N THR A 33 -4.17 -0.82 -7.83
CA THR A 33 -4.37 -1.77 -6.73
C THR A 33 -3.17 -2.69 -6.53
N ALA A 34 -2.61 -3.23 -7.62
CA ALA A 34 -1.43 -4.09 -7.56
C ALA A 34 -0.21 -3.33 -6.98
N LEU A 35 0.01 -2.10 -7.43
CA LEU A 35 1.09 -1.25 -6.91
C LEU A 35 0.86 -0.87 -5.44
N ALA A 36 -0.39 -0.59 -5.04
CA ALA A 36 -0.72 -0.29 -3.66
C ALA A 36 -0.45 -1.47 -2.73
N SER A 37 -0.70 -2.70 -3.20
CA SER A 37 -0.48 -3.92 -2.41
C SER A 37 1.00 -4.13 -2.04
N GLY A 38 1.92 -3.70 -2.90
CA GLY A 38 3.37 -3.78 -2.65
C GLY A 38 3.98 -2.53 -2.01
N LYS A 39 3.20 -1.48 -1.73
CA LYS A 39 3.75 -0.23 -1.17
C LYS A 39 4.35 -0.41 0.21
N THR A 40 3.68 -1.15 1.09
CA THR A 40 4.17 -1.40 2.44
C THR A 40 5.46 -2.21 2.41
N ASP A 41 5.52 -3.29 1.61
CA ASP A 41 6.71 -4.12 1.47
C ASP A 41 7.87 -3.35 0.81
N GLY A 42 7.56 -2.54 -0.19
CA GLY A 42 8.54 -1.66 -0.84
C GLY A 42 9.07 -0.59 0.12
N TRP A 43 8.21 -0.01 0.95
CA TRP A 43 8.61 0.91 2.01
C TRP A 43 9.48 0.20 3.06
N LEU A 44 9.07 -0.96 3.57
CA LEU A 44 9.86 -1.76 4.52
C LEU A 44 11.24 -2.11 3.95
N SER A 45 11.30 -2.50 2.68
CA SER A 45 12.55 -2.80 1.99
C SER A 45 13.44 -1.58 1.74
N SER A 46 12.85 -0.37 1.76
CA SER A 46 13.59 0.89 1.65
C SER A 46 14.18 1.37 2.98
N LEU A 47 13.70 0.85 4.11
CA LEU A 47 14.21 1.22 5.41
C LEU A 47 15.64 0.67 5.58
N PRO A 48 16.58 1.46 6.14
CA PRO A 48 17.86 0.92 6.56
C PRO A 48 17.63 -0.24 7.51
N ILE A 49 18.39 -1.33 7.36
CA ILE A 49 18.32 -2.45 8.29
C ILE A 49 18.63 -1.91 9.69
N PRO A 50 17.67 -1.95 10.64
CA PRO A 50 17.91 -1.42 11.96
C PRO A 50 19.01 -2.22 12.62
N ARG A 51 19.92 -1.55 13.32
CA ARG A 51 20.75 -2.23 14.30
C ARG A 51 19.82 -2.52 15.49
N PRO A 52 19.49 -3.78 15.80
CA PRO A 52 18.55 -4.06 16.88
C PRO A 52 19.20 -3.63 18.20
N GLU A 53 18.65 -2.59 18.80
CA GLU A 53 18.95 -2.21 20.17
C GLU A 53 17.86 -2.81 21.06
N PRO A 54 18.22 -3.69 22.01
CA PRO A 54 17.24 -4.29 22.89
C PRO A 54 16.69 -3.23 23.85
N VAL A 55 15.46 -2.79 23.60
CA VAL A 55 14.70 -1.92 24.50
C VAL A 55 13.70 -2.77 25.28
N PRO A 56 13.72 -2.77 26.62
CA PRO A 56 12.73 -3.47 27.43
C PRO A 56 11.32 -2.92 27.20
N LEU A 57 10.30 -3.79 27.26
CA LEU A 57 8.92 -3.41 27.02
C LEU A 57 8.44 -2.32 28.00
N GLU A 58 8.86 -2.42 29.26
CA GLU A 58 8.54 -1.47 30.31
C GLU A 58 8.97 -0.04 29.95
N VAL A 59 10.16 0.13 29.38
CA VAL A 59 10.67 1.45 28.95
C VAL A 59 9.82 2.04 27.85
N VAL A 60 9.31 1.20 26.93
CA VAL A 60 8.40 1.64 25.86
C VAL A 60 7.05 2.06 26.41
N LEU A 61 6.50 1.29 27.36
CA LEU A 61 5.21 1.59 27.98
C LEU A 61 5.28 2.88 28.81
N ASP A 62 6.34 3.05 29.58
CA ASP A 62 6.57 4.28 30.38
C ASP A 62 6.61 5.52 29.47
N ALA A 63 7.33 5.46 28.35
CA ALA A 63 7.41 6.57 27.39
C ALA A 63 6.05 6.88 26.73
N LEU A 64 5.23 5.85 26.44
CA LEU A 64 3.89 6.04 25.89
C LEU A 64 2.93 6.64 26.91
N ASP A 65 3.06 6.26 28.17
CA ASP A 65 2.22 6.78 29.26
C ASP A 65 2.60 8.23 29.61
N GLU A 66 3.88 8.60 29.54
CA GLU A 66 4.35 9.98 29.66
C GLU A 66 3.73 10.87 28.57
N VAL A 67 3.81 10.45 27.30
CA VAL A 67 3.18 11.18 26.19
C VAL A 67 1.66 11.24 26.35
N ARG A 68 1.02 10.17 26.81
CA ARG A 68 -0.44 10.19 27.04
C ARG A 68 -0.83 11.18 28.14
N ALA A 69 -0.03 11.30 29.19
CA ALA A 69 -0.23 12.30 30.23
C ALA A 69 -0.09 13.72 29.67
N ASP A 70 0.92 13.97 28.83
CA ASP A 70 1.13 15.27 28.19
C ASP A 70 0.01 15.66 27.20
N PHE A 71 -0.52 14.70 26.44
CA PHE A 71 -1.60 14.94 25.48
C PHE A 71 -3.02 14.89 26.08
N GLY A 72 -3.15 14.47 27.34
CA GLY A 72 -4.43 14.35 28.06
C GLY A 72 -4.61 15.34 29.21
N ALA A 73 -3.64 16.25 29.44
CA ALA A 73 -3.64 17.22 30.53
C ALA A 73 -4.17 18.62 30.14
N ASP A 74 -5.02 18.70 29.10
CA ASP A 74 -5.87 19.87 28.83
C ASP A 74 -7.33 19.53 29.22
N ASP A 75 -7.63 19.63 30.51
CA ASP A 75 -8.96 19.99 31.07
C ASP A 75 -8.81 20.63 32.46
#